data_AF-A0A0C5KQQ5-F1
#
_entry.id   AF-A0A0C5KQQ5-F1
#
_cell.length_a   1.000
_cell.length_b   1.000
_cell.length_c   1.000
_cell.angle_alpha   90.00
_cell.angle_beta   90.00
_cell.angle_gamma   90.00
#
_symmetry.space_group_name_H-M   'P 1'
#
loop_
_entity.id
_entity.type
_entity.pdbx_description
1 polymer ?
#
loop_
_entity_poly.entity_id
_entity_poly.type
_entity_poly.pdbx_seq_one_letter_code
_entity_poly.pdbx_strand_id
1 'polypeptide(L)'
;YRRHFVAYHPDYAIMTNVDFDHPDYYKDLADVQSAFQQFGNQVKKGIFAWGDDESLRHLDVDTPIYYYGTNDRDDFQAVNIKRTTKGSSFEVKYHDESLGEFEIPLFGEHNVLNSTAVIAVSYFEKVNLDEIRRELLDFSGVKRRFSEHQVGD
;
A
#
# COMPACT_ATOMS: atom_id res chain seq x y z
N TYR A 1 21.57 -2.37 -6.57
CA TYR A 1 20.62 -1.71 -5.67
C TYR A 1 21.23 -1.72 -4.28
N ARG A 2 21.71 -0.58 -3.77
CA ARG A 2 22.30 -0.46 -2.41
C ARG A 2 21.15 -0.40 -1.39
N ARG A 3 21.36 -0.88 -0.15
CA ARG A 3 20.46 -0.77 1.03
C ARG A 3 20.17 0.70 1.45
N HIS A 4 19.90 1.59 0.50
CA HIS A 4 19.71 3.01 0.72
C HIS A 4 18.47 3.30 1.57
N PHE A 5 17.45 2.45 1.49
CA PHE A 5 16.23 2.68 2.26
C PHE A 5 16.41 2.46 3.76
N VAL A 6 17.38 1.63 4.16
CA VAL A 6 17.76 1.36 5.56
C VAL A 6 18.45 2.58 6.20
N ALA A 7 18.72 3.66 5.46
CA ALA A 7 19.23 4.90 6.04
C ALA A 7 18.13 5.91 6.40
N TYR A 8 16.86 5.61 6.09
CA TYR A 8 15.74 6.50 6.38
C TYR A 8 15.11 6.19 7.74
N HIS A 9 14.75 7.26 8.45
CA HIS A 9 14.06 7.20 9.75
C HIS A 9 12.67 7.84 9.66
N PRO A 10 11.73 7.26 8.91
CA PRO A 10 10.44 7.88 8.63
C PRO A 10 9.50 7.84 9.84
N ASP A 11 8.51 8.74 9.83
CA ASP A 11 7.41 8.67 10.78
C ASP A 11 6.50 7.46 10.47
N TYR A 12 6.09 7.32 9.20
CA TYR A 12 5.34 6.16 8.73
C TYR A 12 6.00 5.51 7.53
N ALA A 13 5.75 4.21 7.35
CA ALA A 13 6.16 3.47 6.16
C ALA A 13 4.99 2.68 5.59
N ILE A 14 4.85 2.67 4.26
CA ILE A 14 4.01 1.69 3.55
C ILE A 14 4.94 0.60 3.04
N MET A 15 4.61 -0.66 3.33
CA MET A 15 5.31 -1.85 2.85
C MET A 15 4.36 -2.68 1.99
N THR A 16 4.60 -2.69 0.67
CA THR A 16 3.68 -3.28 -0.30
C THR A 16 3.86 -4.77 -0.51
N ASN A 17 5.11 -5.24 -0.61
CA ASN A 17 5.47 -6.64 -0.69
C ASN A 17 6.98 -6.80 -0.43
N VAL A 18 7.39 -8.03 -0.11
CA VAL A 18 8.79 -8.45 -0.01
C VAL A 18 9.03 -9.50 -1.07
N ASP A 19 9.46 -9.06 -2.25
CA ASP A 19 9.78 -9.96 -3.37
C ASP A 19 11.29 -10.01 -3.65
N PHE A 20 11.75 -11.19 -4.08
CA PHE A 20 13.13 -11.45 -4.49
C PHE A 20 13.30 -11.10 -5.99
N ASP A 21 13.08 -9.84 -6.33
CA ASP A 21 13.10 -9.38 -7.73
C ASP A 21 14.52 -8.97 -8.22
N HIS A 22 15.51 -9.06 -7.32
CA HIS A 22 16.89 -8.60 -7.54
C HIS A 22 17.93 -9.63 -7.03
N PRO A 23 18.05 -10.80 -7.70
CA PRO A 23 18.95 -11.88 -7.32
C PRO A 23 20.44 -11.49 -7.31
N ASP A 24 20.80 -10.44 -8.05
CA ASP A 24 22.19 -9.96 -8.14
C ASP A 24 22.67 -9.25 -6.87
N TYR A 25 21.77 -8.92 -5.94
CA TYR A 25 22.06 -8.06 -4.78
C TYR A 25 21.75 -8.69 -3.43
N TYR A 26 20.70 -9.50 -3.33
CA TYR A 26 20.36 -10.20 -2.10
C TYR A 26 20.79 -11.65 -2.23
N LYS A 27 21.43 -12.19 -1.19
CA LYS A 27 21.90 -13.58 -1.21
C LYS A 27 20.74 -14.58 -1.30
N ASP A 28 19.63 -14.24 -0.65
CA ASP A 28 18.42 -15.04 -0.54
C ASP A 28 17.26 -14.16 -0.03
N LEU A 29 16.06 -14.75 0.07
CA LEU A 29 14.88 -14.10 0.64
C LEU A 29 15.10 -13.65 2.10
N ALA A 30 15.92 -14.37 2.87
CA ALA A 30 16.19 -14.03 4.27
C ALA A 30 16.99 -12.72 4.40
N ASP A 31 17.89 -12.42 3.45
CA ASP A 31 18.60 -11.14 3.40
C ASP A 31 17.66 -9.97 3.06
N VAL A 32 16.67 -10.18 2.18
CA VAL A 32 15.62 -9.19 1.91
C VAL A 32 14.77 -8.94 3.16
N GLN A 33 14.31 -10.02 3.80
CA GLN A 33 13.54 -9.94 5.05
C GLN A 33 14.31 -9.21 6.15
N SER A 34 15.61 -9.49 6.30
CA SER A 34 16.49 -8.78 7.24
C SER A 34 16.59 -7.28 6.94
N ALA A 35 16.60 -6.88 5.67
CA ALA A 35 16.62 -5.48 5.29
C ALA A 35 15.29 -4.77 5.61
N PHE A 36 14.15 -5.43 5.37
CA PHE A 36 12.84 -4.92 5.77
C PHE A 36 12.70 -4.82 7.30
N GLN A 37 13.19 -5.81 8.05
CA GLN A 37 13.26 -5.77 9.51
C GLN A 37 14.09 -4.57 10.02
N GLN A 38 15.27 -4.35 9.45
CA GLN A 38 16.12 -3.21 9.80
C GLN A 38 15.47 -1.86 9.48
N PHE A 39 14.72 -1.78 8.38
CA PHE A 39 13.97 -0.56 8.03
C PHE A 39 12.76 -0.35 8.93
N GLY A 40 12.01 -1.41 9.23
CA GLY A 40 10.87 -1.38 10.17
C GLY A 40 11.27 -0.86 11.55
N ASN A 41 12.42 -1.30 12.06
CA ASN A 41 12.99 -0.81 13.33
C ASN A 41 13.33 0.69 13.34
N GLN A 42 13.32 1.36 12.20
CA GLN A 42 13.58 2.80 12.08
C GLN A 42 12.32 3.65 11.95
N VAL A 43 11.16 3.01 11.78
CA VAL A 43 9.86 3.68 11.64
C VAL A 43 9.35 4.10 13.02
N LYS A 44 8.92 5.35 13.16
CA LYS A 44 8.63 5.94 14.48
C LYS A 44 7.19 5.82 14.95
N LYS A 45 6.21 5.92 14.05
CA LYS A 45 4.78 6.04 14.39
C LYS A 45 3.96 4.83 13.96
N GLY A 46 4.15 4.32 12.75
CA GLY A 46 3.36 3.21 12.25
C GLY A 46 3.83 2.64 10.91
N ILE A 47 3.68 1.33 10.74
CA ILE A 47 3.92 0.63 9.48
C ILE A 47 2.58 0.21 8.90
N PHE A 48 2.35 0.46 7.62
CA PHE A 48 1.18 0.00 6.87
C PHE A 48 1.63 -1.09 5.91
N ALA A 49 1.37 -2.34 6.24
CA ALA A 49 1.88 -3.51 5.53
C ALA A 49 0.78 -4.22 4.74
N TRP A 50 1.08 -4.72 3.55
CA TRP A 50 0.12 -5.55 2.82
C TRP A 50 -0.13 -6.87 3.57
N GLY A 51 -1.40 -7.14 3.87
CA GLY A 51 -1.81 -8.23 4.76
C GLY A 51 -1.59 -9.65 4.25
N ASP A 52 -1.44 -9.82 2.93
CA ASP A 52 -1.22 -11.11 2.27
C ASP A 52 0.26 -11.42 1.98
N ASP A 53 1.17 -10.51 2.32
CA ASP A 53 2.59 -10.80 2.27
C ASP A 53 3.02 -11.51 3.57
N GLU A 54 3.33 -12.81 3.45
CA GLU A 54 3.77 -13.61 4.60
C GLU A 54 5.04 -13.04 5.26
N SER A 55 5.98 -12.47 4.50
CA SER A 55 7.20 -11.91 5.07
C SER A 55 6.91 -10.69 5.93
N LEU A 56 5.98 -9.83 5.50
CA LEU A 56 5.55 -8.66 6.29
C LEU A 56 4.78 -9.06 7.57
N ARG A 57 4.12 -10.21 7.58
CA ARG A 57 3.47 -10.78 8.78
C ARG A 57 4.48 -11.27 9.83
N HIS A 58 5.73 -11.52 9.46
CA HIS A 58 6.79 -11.94 10.37
C HIS A 58 7.68 -10.79 10.88
N LEU A 59 7.35 -9.53 10.54
CA LEU A 59 8.08 -8.38 11.07
C LEU A 59 7.92 -8.28 12.60
N ASP A 60 9.04 -8.16 13.28
CA ASP A 60 9.11 -8.02 14.74
C ASP A 60 9.68 -6.65 15.10
N VAL A 61 8.80 -5.65 15.22
CA VAL A 61 9.18 -4.24 15.49
C VAL A 61 8.40 -3.71 16.68
N ASP A 62 8.98 -2.74 17.40
CA ASP A 62 8.31 -2.08 18.55
C ASP A 62 7.16 -1.14 18.10
N THR A 63 7.18 -0.71 16.84
CA THR A 63 6.22 0.25 16.27
C THR A 63 4.97 -0.49 15.78
N PRO A 64 3.76 0.07 15.96
CA PRO A 64 2.52 -0.57 15.49
C PRO A 64 2.57 -0.89 13.99
N ILE A 65 2.12 -2.09 13.64
CA ILE A 65 1.89 -2.52 12.26
C ILE A 65 0.37 -2.59 12.03
N TYR A 66 -0.10 -1.90 11.01
CA TYR A 66 -1.46 -1.95 10.50
C TYR A 66 -1.46 -2.65 9.16
N TYR A 67 -2.22 -3.73 9.04
CA TYR A 67 -2.30 -4.50 7.82
C TYR A 67 -3.42 -3.96 6.94
N TYR A 68 -3.13 -3.75 5.66
CA TYR A 68 -4.14 -3.40 4.67
C TYR A 68 -4.31 -4.53 3.65
N GLY A 69 -5.52 -4.74 3.18
CA GLY A 69 -5.81 -5.79 2.21
C GLY A 69 -7.28 -5.92 1.91
N THR A 70 -7.69 -7.12 1.50
CA THR A 70 -9.08 -7.47 1.18
C THR A 70 -9.64 -8.52 2.14
N ASN A 71 -8.85 -8.96 3.14
CA ASN A 71 -9.25 -10.02 4.07
C ASN A 71 -9.79 -9.46 5.38
N ASP A 72 -10.69 -10.20 6.01
CA ASP A 72 -11.28 -9.83 7.31
C ASP A 72 -10.25 -9.70 8.46
N ARG A 73 -9.05 -10.26 8.29
CA ARG A 73 -7.92 -10.19 9.24
C ARG A 73 -7.07 -8.93 9.09
N ASP A 74 -7.32 -8.12 8.07
CA ASP A 74 -6.59 -6.89 7.81
C ASP A 74 -7.26 -5.74 8.57
N ASP A 75 -6.47 -4.84 9.15
CA ASP A 75 -6.98 -3.68 9.89
C ASP A 75 -7.68 -2.70 8.95
N PHE A 76 -7.12 -2.49 7.75
CA PHE A 76 -7.72 -1.71 6.68
C PHE A 76 -8.17 -2.62 5.55
N GLN A 77 -9.46 -2.57 5.22
CA GLN A 77 -10.06 -3.50 4.27
C GLN A 77 -10.63 -2.75 3.08
N ALA A 78 -10.20 -3.13 1.88
CA ALA A 78 -10.88 -2.78 0.64
C ALA A 78 -11.97 -3.81 0.37
N VAL A 79 -13.23 -3.38 0.45
CA VAL A 79 -14.40 -4.23 0.27
C VAL A 79 -15.29 -3.69 -0.83
N ASN A 80 -16.26 -4.50 -1.27
CA ASN A 80 -17.22 -4.12 -2.32
C ASN A 80 -16.54 -3.63 -3.61
N ILE A 81 -15.37 -4.18 -3.95
CA ILE A 81 -14.55 -3.77 -5.10
C ILE A 81 -15.31 -4.05 -6.40
N LYS A 82 -15.48 -3.02 -7.21
CA LYS A 82 -16.14 -3.07 -8.52
C LYS A 82 -15.23 -2.48 -9.58
N ARG A 83 -15.18 -3.13 -10.74
CA ARG A 83 -14.58 -2.56 -11.94
C ARG A 83 -15.63 -1.69 -12.64
N THR A 84 -15.27 -0.46 -12.96
CA THR A 84 -16.11 0.46 -13.73
C THR A 84 -15.54 0.65 -15.13
N THR A 85 -16.24 1.38 -16.00
CA THR A 85 -15.70 1.75 -17.32
C THR A 85 -14.59 2.80 -17.24
N LYS A 86 -14.42 3.45 -16.07
CA LYS A 86 -13.48 4.56 -15.86
C LYS A 86 -12.34 4.21 -14.89
N GLY A 87 -12.37 3.03 -14.28
CA GLY A 87 -11.40 2.59 -13.28
C GLY A 87 -12.00 1.59 -12.30
N SER A 88 -11.82 1.83 -11.00
CA SER A 88 -12.30 0.95 -9.93
C SER A 88 -13.02 1.75 -8.84
N SER A 89 -14.10 1.20 -8.26
CA SER A 89 -14.75 1.72 -7.06
C SER A 89 -14.71 0.69 -5.95
N PHE A 90 -14.57 1.13 -4.70
CA PHE A 90 -14.44 0.25 -3.54
C PHE A 90 -14.75 1.02 -2.25
N GLU A 91 -15.17 0.31 -1.21
CA GLU A 91 -15.31 0.87 0.14
C GLU A 91 -14.05 0.55 0.95
N VAL A 92 -13.57 1.49 1.76
CA VAL A 92 -12.50 1.23 2.72
C VAL A 92 -13.07 1.24 4.13
N LYS A 93 -12.71 0.22 4.92
CA LYS A 93 -13.02 0.14 6.34
C LYS A 93 -11.74 0.13 7.16
N TYR A 94 -11.79 0.69 8.36
CA TYR A 94 -10.80 0.49 9.41
C TYR A 94 -11.46 -0.27 10.55
N HIS A 95 -11.11 -1.54 10.71
CA HIS A 95 -11.89 -2.52 11.47
C HIS A 95 -13.37 -2.50 11.02
N ASP A 96 -14.31 -2.31 11.94
CA ASP A 96 -15.75 -2.25 11.65
C ASP A 96 -16.23 -0.86 11.22
N GLU A 97 -15.37 0.17 11.23
CA GLU A 97 -15.73 1.53 10.85
C GLU A 97 -15.53 1.77 9.36
N SER A 98 -16.60 2.15 8.66
CA SER A 98 -16.52 2.55 7.25
C SER A 98 -15.93 3.94 7.11
N LEU A 99 -14.87 4.06 6.29
CA LEU A 99 -14.29 5.33 5.86
C LEU A 99 -14.97 5.88 4.59
N GLY A 100 -15.92 5.13 4.05
CA GLY A 100 -16.72 5.46 2.88
C GLY A 100 -16.22 4.82 1.58
N GLU A 101 -16.90 5.18 0.49
CA GLU A 101 -16.59 4.72 -0.86
C GLU A 101 -15.54 5.63 -1.51
N PHE A 102 -14.64 5.02 -2.28
CA PHE A 102 -13.58 5.66 -3.04
C PHE A 102 -13.62 5.19 -4.48
N GLU A 103 -13.22 6.07 -5.39
CA GLU A 103 -13.05 5.78 -6.80
C GLU A 103 -11.64 6.17 -7.24
N ILE A 104 -11.02 5.34 -8.07
CA ILE A 104 -9.73 5.63 -8.70
C ILE A 104 -9.85 5.41 -10.21
N PRO A 105 -9.25 6.27 -11.05
CA PRO A 105 -9.27 6.12 -12.50
C PRO A 105 -8.23 5.08 -12.98
N LEU A 106 -8.02 4.02 -12.19
CA LEU A 106 -7.04 2.97 -12.42
C LEU A 106 -7.71 1.61 -12.31
N PHE A 107 -7.24 0.68 -13.13
CA PHE A 107 -7.74 -0.69 -13.18
C PHE A 107 -6.85 -1.64 -12.37
N GLY A 108 -7.47 -2.69 -11.83
CA GLY A 108 -6.76 -3.80 -11.20
C GLY A 108 -6.67 -3.68 -9.69
N GLU A 109 -6.71 -4.84 -9.04
CA GLU A 109 -6.76 -4.97 -7.58
C GLU A 109 -5.52 -4.40 -6.88
N HIS A 110 -4.34 -4.53 -7.49
CA HIS A 110 -3.12 -3.91 -6.95
C HIS A 110 -3.22 -2.39 -6.81
N ASN A 111 -3.95 -1.69 -7.71
CA ASN A 111 -4.16 -0.25 -7.58
C ASN A 111 -5.14 0.06 -6.44
N VAL A 112 -6.18 -0.75 -6.26
CA VAL A 112 -7.08 -0.66 -5.10
C VAL A 112 -6.31 -0.86 -3.80
N LEU A 113 -5.43 -1.86 -3.73
CA LEU A 113 -4.57 -2.14 -2.57
C LEU A 113 -3.61 -0.98 -2.27
N ASN A 114 -2.93 -0.45 -3.30
CA ASN A 114 -2.05 0.71 -3.14
C ASN A 114 -2.82 1.95 -2.66
N SER A 115 -4.00 2.20 -3.21
CA SER A 115 -4.86 3.30 -2.76
C SER A 115 -5.35 3.11 -1.33
N THR A 116 -5.66 1.88 -0.93
CA THR A 116 -6.05 1.54 0.44
C THR A 116 -4.92 1.84 1.44
N ALA A 117 -3.67 1.52 1.09
CA ALA A 117 -2.52 1.87 1.91
C ALA A 117 -2.36 3.40 2.08
N VAL A 118 -2.57 4.17 1.01
CA VAL A 118 -2.51 5.64 1.05
C VAL A 118 -3.65 6.23 1.89
N ILE A 119 -4.87 5.70 1.75
CA ILE A 119 -6.02 6.09 2.57
C ILE A 119 -5.72 5.83 4.04
N ALA A 120 -5.15 4.66 4.38
CA ALA A 120 -4.82 4.28 5.73
C ALA A 120 -3.84 5.26 6.41
N VAL A 121 -2.73 5.59 5.75
CA VAL A 121 -1.77 6.59 6.25
C VAL A 121 -2.44 7.96 6.40
N SER A 122 -3.21 8.38 5.40
CA SER A 122 -3.84 9.71 5.37
C SER A 122 -4.91 9.85 6.47
N TYR A 123 -5.63 8.77 6.77
CA TYR A 123 -6.58 8.69 7.87
C TYR A 123 -5.91 8.89 9.22
N PHE A 124 -4.75 8.25 9.45
CA PHE A 124 -3.97 8.41 10.69
C PHE A 124 -3.43 9.84 10.87
N GLU A 125 -3.09 10.51 9.78
CA GLU A 125 -2.72 11.94 9.78
C GLU A 125 -3.93 12.89 9.78
N LYS A 126 -5.15 12.35 9.93
CA LYS A 126 -6.41 13.10 10.02
C LYS A 126 -6.68 14.00 8.81
N VAL A 127 -6.20 13.59 7.64
CA VAL A 127 -6.55 14.25 6.38
C VAL A 127 -8.04 14.02 6.12
N ASN A 128 -8.73 15.04 5.61
CA ASN A 128 -10.15 14.96 5.35
C ASN A 128 -10.45 13.88 4.29
N LEU A 129 -11.38 12.95 4.59
CA LEU A 129 -11.74 11.87 3.67
C LEU A 129 -12.35 12.37 2.35
N ASP A 130 -13.07 13.50 2.35
CA ASP A 130 -13.58 14.16 1.14
C ASP A 130 -12.44 14.65 0.25
N GLU A 131 -11.37 15.15 0.86
CA GLU A 131 -10.16 15.58 0.15
C GLU A 131 -9.43 14.37 -0.45
N ILE A 132 -9.24 13.30 0.33
CA ILE A 132 -8.63 12.06 -0.17
C ILE A 132 -9.41 11.50 -1.37
N ARG A 133 -10.75 11.46 -1.31
CA ARG A 133 -11.60 11.00 -2.43
C ARG A 133 -11.38 11.83 -3.69
N ARG A 134 -11.33 13.15 -3.55
CA ARG A 134 -11.11 14.06 -4.70
C ARG A 134 -9.74 13.81 -5.33
N GLU A 135 -8.67 13.81 -4.53
CA GLU A 135 -7.31 13.66 -5.05
C GLU A 135 -7.06 12.27 -5.66
N LEU A 136 -7.68 11.22 -5.13
CA LEU A 136 -7.62 9.87 -5.70
C LEU A 136 -8.33 9.77 -7.06
N LEU A 137 -9.44 10.48 -7.24
CA LEU A 137 -10.17 10.53 -8.51
C LEU A 137 -9.37 11.23 -9.61
N ASP A 138 -8.60 12.26 -9.24
CA ASP A 138 -7.76 13.04 -10.16
C ASP A 138 -6.39 12.37 -10.44
N PHE A 139 -6.09 11.25 -9.77
CA PHE A 139 -4.80 10.56 -9.92
C PHE A 139 -4.69 9.80 -11.24
N SER A 140 -4.08 10.44 -12.25
CA SER A 140 -3.84 9.86 -13.59
C SER A 140 -2.76 8.76 -13.68
N GLY A 141 -2.30 8.24 -12.54
CA GLY A 141 -1.22 7.25 -12.48
C GLY A 141 0.18 7.85 -12.61
N VAL A 142 1.19 6.99 -12.53
CA VAL A 142 2.60 7.38 -12.68
C VAL A 142 3.07 7.02 -14.08
N LYS A 143 3.71 7.97 -14.78
CA LYS A 143 4.32 7.73 -16.10
C LYS A 143 5.14 6.43 -16.09
N ARG A 144 4.85 5.53 -17.03
CA ARG A 144 5.48 4.20 -17.22
C ARG A 144 5.01 3.08 -16.28
N ARG A 145 3.92 3.24 -15.51
CA ARG A 145 3.36 2.16 -14.66
C ARG A 145 1.97 1.64 -15.10
N PHE A 146 1.41 2.17 -16.18
CA PHE A 146 0.41 1.60 -17.10
C PHE A 146 0.02 2.75 -18.04
N SER A 147 0.56 2.78 -19.26
CA SER A 147 0.20 3.79 -20.26
C SER A 147 -0.70 3.14 -21.30
N GLU A 148 -1.99 3.49 -21.30
CA GLU A 148 -2.84 3.23 -22.47
C GLU A 148 -2.32 4.08 -23.63
N HIS A 149 -1.80 3.40 -24.65
CA HIS A 149 -1.60 4.02 -25.95
C HIS A 149 -2.92 3.88 -26.70
N GLN A 150 -3.61 5.00 -26.96
CA GLN A 150 -4.61 5.02 -28.03
C GLN A 150 -3.88 4.73 -29.35
N VAL A 151 -4.10 3.53 -29.88
CA VAL A 151 -3.79 3.23 -31.27
C VAL A 151 -4.96 3.79 -32.07
N GLY A 152 -4.75 4.93 -32.73
CA GLY A 152 -5.71 5.47 -33.69
C GLY A 152 -5.83 4.56 -34.92
N ASP A 153 -7.01 4.57 -35.53
CA ASP A 153 -7.34 3.89 -36.79
C ASP A 153 -6.39 4.23 -37.96
#